data_AF-A0A433S9T4-F1
#
_entry.id   AF-A0A433S9T4-F1
#
_cell.length_a   1.000
_cell.length_b   1.000
_cell.length_c   1.000
_cell.angle_alpha   90.00
_cell.angle_beta   90.00
_cell.angle_gamma   90.00
#
_symmetry.space_group_name_H-M   'P 1'
#
loop_
_entity.id
_entity.type
_entity.pdbx_description
1 polymer ?
#
loop_
_entity_poly.entity_id
_entity_poly.type
_entity_poly.pdbx_seq_one_letter_code
_entity_poly.pdbx_strand_id
1 'polypeptide(L)'
;MRGDCKMKNTQDAIPEMEVQDVLEKAKSKRRSKPETPVKVRWRMRVLYGDLIAIGPGKVSLLEAVRDYGSITAAAKSLGMSYRRAWLLLNDINSALASPAIVSSHGGASGGTSQLTEVGEQVIALYRQIEQQASAANQKELSQLLGLLK
;
A
#
# COMPACT_ATOMS: atom_id res chain seq x y z
N MET A 1 -11.48 91.95 23.59
CA MET A 1 -11.32 90.48 23.60
C MET A 1 -11.31 90.00 22.15
N ARG A 2 -10.36 89.11 21.84
CA ARG A 2 -10.01 88.48 20.54
C ARG A 2 -11.27 87.92 19.85
N GLY A 3 -11.48 87.88 18.53
CA GLY A 3 -10.58 87.77 17.38
C GLY A 3 -10.98 86.50 16.59
N ASP A 4 -11.36 86.68 15.32
CA ASP A 4 -11.28 85.72 14.19
C ASP A 4 -12.08 84.40 14.23
N CYS A 5 -12.93 84.14 13.23
CA CYS A 5 -12.62 83.57 11.90
C CYS A 5 -12.37 82.05 11.96
N LYS A 6 -13.00 81.37 10.99
CA LYS A 6 -12.85 79.97 10.55
C LYS A 6 -11.55 79.31 10.98
N MET A 7 -11.59 77.99 11.19
CA MET A 7 -10.84 77.03 10.36
C MET A 7 -10.75 75.63 10.97
N LYS A 8 -10.64 74.67 10.04
CA LYS A 8 -9.98 73.35 10.09
C LYS A 8 -10.83 72.16 10.53
N ASN A 9 -11.12 71.25 9.59
CA ASN A 9 -10.25 70.22 8.95
C ASN A 9 -10.05 69.04 9.92
N THR A 10 -10.45 67.81 9.59
CA THR A 10 -9.94 66.85 8.58
C THR A 10 -9.34 65.71 9.36
N GLN A 11 -9.81 64.49 9.07
CA GLN A 11 -9.09 63.20 9.13
C GLN A 11 -10.20 62.13 9.08
N ASP A 12 -10.25 61.13 8.20
CA ASP A 12 -9.39 60.69 7.11
C ASP A 12 -10.22 59.81 6.17
N ALA A 13 -9.71 59.63 4.96
CA ALA A 13 -10.29 58.84 3.87
C ALA A 13 -10.10 57.31 4.05
N ILE A 14 -11.16 56.55 3.66
CA ILE A 14 -11.25 55.31 2.83
C ILE A 14 -10.09 54.29 2.96
N PRO A 15 -10.30 52.96 3.19
CA PRO A 15 -10.92 52.02 2.21
C PRO A 15 -11.59 50.76 2.84
N GLU A 16 -12.19 49.73 2.21
CA GLU A 16 -12.36 49.26 0.82
C GLU A 16 -13.35 48.07 0.82
N MET A 17 -14.01 47.85 -0.34
CA MET A 17 -14.47 46.57 -0.91
C MET A 17 -15.67 45.82 -0.30
N GLU A 18 -16.81 45.91 -0.99
CA GLU A 18 -18.02 45.12 -0.76
C GLU A 18 -17.92 43.67 -1.28
N VAL A 19 -18.65 42.80 -0.59
CA VAL A 19 -18.53 41.33 -0.49
C VAL A 19 -18.89 40.58 -1.80
N GLN A 20 -19.38 41.27 -2.83
CA GLN A 20 -19.86 40.66 -4.06
C GLN A 20 -18.74 40.11 -4.96
N ASP A 21 -17.54 40.71 -4.95
CA ASP A 21 -16.38 40.24 -5.74
C ASP A 21 -15.77 38.92 -5.22
N VAL A 22 -16.04 38.58 -3.96
CA VAL A 22 -15.57 37.32 -3.34
C VAL A 22 -16.44 36.15 -3.79
N LEU A 23 -17.73 36.39 -4.07
CA LEU A 23 -18.69 35.34 -4.40
C LEU A 23 -18.64 34.88 -5.88
N GLU A 24 -18.15 35.72 -6.81
CA GLU A 24 -17.97 35.30 -8.21
C GLU A 24 -16.65 34.53 -8.44
N LYS A 25 -15.57 34.86 -7.73
CA LYS A 25 -14.32 34.09 -7.81
C LYS A 25 -14.45 32.65 -7.28
N ALA A 26 -15.45 32.38 -6.44
CA ALA A 26 -15.74 31.04 -5.93
C ALA A 26 -16.41 30.10 -6.96
N LYS A 27 -16.91 30.62 -8.08
CA LYS A 27 -17.56 29.81 -9.14
C LYS A 27 -16.60 29.32 -10.23
N SER A 28 -15.32 29.74 -10.19
CA SER A 28 -14.34 29.52 -11.27
C SER A 28 -13.04 28.81 -10.83
N LYS A 29 -13.09 27.89 -9.86
CA LYS A 29 -12.09 26.83 -9.76
C LYS A 29 -12.75 25.51 -10.10
N ARG A 30 -12.60 25.16 -11.37
CA ARG A 30 -12.78 23.85 -12.01
C ARG A 30 -13.14 22.76 -10.99
N ARG A 31 -14.35 22.20 -11.13
CA ARG A 31 -14.71 20.89 -10.60
C ARG A 31 -13.54 19.94 -10.88
N SER A 32 -12.71 19.68 -9.87
CA SER A 32 -11.64 18.70 -9.98
C SER A 32 -12.31 17.36 -10.15
N LYS A 33 -12.18 16.80 -11.36
CA LYS A 33 -12.49 15.41 -11.69
C LYS A 33 -11.97 14.53 -10.54
N PRO A 34 -12.73 13.52 -10.04
CA PRO A 34 -12.19 12.63 -9.03
C PRO A 34 -10.98 11.93 -9.63
N GLU A 35 -9.78 12.39 -9.26
CA GLU A 35 -8.54 11.78 -9.71
C GLU A 35 -8.52 10.38 -9.10
N THR A 36 -8.71 9.38 -9.96
CA THR A 36 -8.68 7.99 -9.51
C THR A 36 -7.28 7.74 -8.94
N PRO A 37 -7.15 7.34 -7.66
CA PRO A 37 -5.84 7.23 -7.04
C PRO A 37 -5.01 6.19 -7.76
N VAL A 38 -3.88 6.61 -8.31
CA VAL A 38 -2.92 5.73 -8.98
C VAL A 38 -2.30 4.80 -7.94
N LYS A 39 -2.43 3.48 -8.15
CA LYS A 39 -1.89 2.44 -7.26
C LYS A 39 -0.76 1.70 -7.93
N VAL A 40 0.45 1.82 -7.38
CA VAL A 40 1.63 1.08 -7.83
C VAL A 40 1.76 -0.21 -7.02
N ARG A 41 2.04 -1.33 -7.70
CA ARG A 41 2.20 -2.64 -7.08
C ARG A 41 3.42 -3.33 -7.67
N TRP A 42 4.46 -3.49 -6.85
CA TRP A 42 5.61 -4.32 -7.19
C TRP A 42 5.22 -5.79 -7.03
N ARG A 43 5.57 -6.62 -8.01
CA ARG A 43 5.27 -8.05 -7.99
C ARG A 43 6.44 -8.83 -8.58
N MET A 44 7.30 -9.34 -7.72
CA MET A 44 8.34 -10.27 -8.14
C MET A 44 7.78 -11.69 -8.16
N ARG A 45 8.11 -12.44 -9.22
CA ARG A 45 7.88 -13.89 -9.32
C ARG A 45 9.18 -14.56 -9.71
N VAL A 46 9.55 -15.59 -8.96
CA VAL A 46 10.71 -16.44 -9.25
C VAL A 46 10.20 -17.75 -9.82
N LEU A 47 10.69 -18.12 -11.00
CA LEU A 47 10.39 -19.38 -11.64
C LEU A 47 11.56 -20.35 -11.42
N TYR A 48 11.25 -21.61 -11.17
CA TYR A 48 12.21 -22.70 -11.09
C TYR A 48 11.72 -23.81 -12.03
N GLY A 49 12.34 -23.90 -13.21
CA GLY A 49 11.75 -24.63 -14.35
C GLY A 49 10.39 -24.03 -14.73
N ASP A 50 9.37 -24.88 -14.88
CA ASP A 50 8.00 -24.48 -15.20
C ASP A 50 7.17 -24.07 -13.96
N LEU A 51 7.75 -24.16 -12.75
CA LEU A 51 7.07 -23.87 -11.51
C LEU A 51 7.31 -22.43 -11.05
N ILE A 52 6.27 -21.71 -10.66
CA ILE A 52 6.42 -20.44 -9.94
C ILE A 52 6.80 -20.75 -8.49
N ALA A 53 8.10 -20.83 -8.22
CA ALA A 53 8.67 -21.15 -6.92
C ALA A 53 8.28 -20.12 -5.84
N ILE A 54 8.49 -18.84 -6.12
CA ILE A 54 8.23 -17.75 -5.16
C ILE A 54 7.41 -16.66 -5.86
N GLY A 55 6.43 -16.10 -5.15
CA GLY A 55 5.62 -15.01 -5.67
C GLY A 55 4.75 -14.38 -4.59
N PRO A 56 4.04 -13.29 -4.91
CA PRO A 56 3.35 -12.48 -3.90
C PRO A 56 2.28 -13.27 -3.15
N GLY A 57 1.53 -14.14 -3.86
CA GLY A 57 0.50 -14.97 -3.23
C GLY A 57 1.07 -16.09 -2.34
N LYS A 58 2.25 -16.62 -2.70
CA LYS A 58 2.97 -17.63 -1.93
C LYS A 58 3.54 -17.02 -0.66
N VAL A 59 4.18 -15.86 -0.77
CA VAL A 59 4.72 -15.11 0.38
C VAL A 59 3.61 -14.64 1.31
N SER A 60 2.49 -14.12 0.79
CA SER A 60 1.33 -13.75 1.62
C SER A 60 0.77 -14.94 2.38
N LEU A 61 0.83 -16.14 1.80
CA LEU A 61 0.41 -17.37 2.48
C LEU A 61 1.39 -17.81 3.57
N LEU A 62 2.70 -17.69 3.35
CA LEU A 62 3.70 -17.95 4.39
C LEU A 62 3.54 -16.98 5.57
N GLU A 63 3.33 -15.68 5.28
CA GLU A 63 3.04 -14.66 6.29
C GLU A 63 1.77 -14.99 7.08
N ALA A 64 0.69 -15.38 6.39
CA ALA A 64 -0.54 -15.80 7.06
C ALA A 64 -0.32 -17.07 7.91
N VAL A 65 0.47 -18.04 7.47
CA VAL A 65 0.77 -19.22 8.29
C VAL A 65 1.55 -18.84 9.55
N ARG A 66 2.51 -17.91 9.45
CA ARG A 66 3.22 -17.35 10.61
C ARG A 66 2.25 -16.70 11.60
N ASP A 67 1.34 -15.87 11.12
CA ASP A 67 0.45 -15.08 11.97
C ASP A 67 -0.68 -15.92 12.60
N TYR A 68 -1.20 -16.93 11.89
CA TYR A 68 -2.35 -17.74 12.33
C TYR A 68 -2.00 -19.14 12.85
N GLY A 69 -0.78 -19.64 12.62
CA GLY A 69 -0.31 -20.95 13.12
C GLY A 69 -1.00 -22.19 12.54
N SER A 70 -1.86 -22.04 11.52
CA SER A 70 -2.49 -23.15 10.81
C SER A 70 -2.77 -22.81 9.35
N ILE A 71 -2.63 -23.80 8.46
CA ILE A 71 -2.89 -23.63 7.02
C ILE A 71 -4.37 -23.29 6.76
N THR A 72 -5.29 -23.87 7.53
CA THR A 72 -6.73 -23.62 7.38
C THR A 72 -7.10 -22.19 7.77
N ALA A 73 -6.55 -21.65 8.87
CA ALA A 73 -6.78 -20.26 9.24
C ALA A 73 -6.11 -19.29 8.26
N ALA A 74 -4.89 -19.60 7.79
CA ALA A 74 -4.20 -18.82 6.77
C ALA A 74 -4.95 -18.79 5.43
N ALA A 75 -5.52 -19.93 5.00
CA ALA A 75 -6.35 -19.99 3.80
C ALA A 75 -7.62 -19.12 3.94
N LYS A 76 -8.28 -19.19 5.10
CA LYS A 76 -9.48 -18.38 5.40
C LYS A 76 -9.18 -16.89 5.42
N SER A 77 -8.08 -16.46 6.04
CA SER A 77 -7.71 -15.04 6.10
C SER A 77 -7.39 -14.44 4.73
N LEU A 78 -6.88 -15.26 3.80
CA LEU A 78 -6.62 -14.88 2.42
C LEU A 78 -7.80 -15.10 1.47
N GLY A 79 -8.96 -15.53 1.98
CA GLY A 79 -10.17 -15.76 1.18
C GLY A 79 -10.01 -16.86 0.13
N MET A 80 -9.21 -17.89 0.41
CA MET A 80 -8.98 -19.02 -0.49
C MET A 80 -9.35 -20.37 0.11
N SER A 81 -9.57 -21.37 -0.74
CA SER A 81 -9.84 -22.73 -0.28
C SER A 81 -8.58 -23.36 0.32
N TYR A 82 -8.78 -24.24 1.31
CA TYR A 82 -7.69 -25.01 1.91
C TYR A 82 -6.86 -25.76 0.85
N ARG A 83 -7.50 -26.39 -0.12
CA ARG A 83 -6.83 -27.09 -1.23
C ARG A 83 -5.89 -26.16 -2.00
N ARG A 84 -6.32 -24.93 -2.29
CA ARG A 84 -5.48 -23.94 -2.99
C ARG A 84 -4.28 -23.54 -2.15
N ALA A 85 -4.48 -23.28 -0.85
CA ALA A 85 -3.37 -22.97 0.05
C ALA A 85 -2.36 -24.13 0.10
N TRP A 86 -2.85 -25.36 0.27
CA TRP A 86 -2.01 -26.55 0.30
C TRP A 86 -1.18 -26.73 -0.98
N LEU A 87 -1.77 -26.55 -2.16
CA LEU A 87 -1.04 -26.61 -3.44
C LEU A 87 0.07 -25.54 -3.50
N LEU A 88 -0.22 -24.31 -3.09
CA LEU A 88 0.78 -23.25 -3.08
C LEU A 88 1.94 -23.54 -2.11
N LEU A 89 1.66 -24.11 -0.95
CA LEU A 89 2.70 -24.51 0.00
C LEU A 89 3.51 -25.70 -0.51
N ASN A 90 2.86 -26.66 -1.16
CA ASN A 90 3.52 -27.79 -1.78
C ASN A 90 4.48 -27.34 -2.90
N ASP A 91 4.05 -26.41 -3.75
CA ASP A 91 4.92 -25.80 -4.77
C ASP A 91 6.17 -25.16 -4.13
N ILE A 92 5.99 -24.36 -3.06
CA ILE A 92 7.10 -23.71 -2.36
C ILE A 92 8.06 -24.76 -1.81
N ASN A 93 7.55 -25.77 -1.11
CA ASN A 93 8.37 -26.82 -0.52
C ASN A 93 9.10 -27.64 -1.59
N SER A 94 8.48 -27.87 -2.76
CA SER A 94 9.10 -28.60 -3.86
C SER A 94 10.22 -27.81 -4.55
N ALA A 95 10.15 -26.47 -4.51
CA ALA A 95 11.15 -25.60 -5.11
C ALA A 95 12.32 -25.27 -4.17
N LEU A 96 12.17 -25.50 -2.86
CA LEU A 96 13.19 -25.21 -1.86
C LEU A 96 13.95 -26.48 -1.45
N ALA A 97 15.24 -26.33 -1.18
CA ALA A 97 16.07 -27.43 -0.66
C ALA A 97 15.66 -27.88 0.76
N SER A 98 14.90 -27.04 1.47
CA SER A 98 14.39 -27.31 2.80
C SER A 98 12.98 -26.76 2.93
N PRO A 99 12.07 -27.45 3.64
CA PRO A 99 10.66 -27.07 3.69
C PRO A 99 10.49 -25.70 4.35
N ALA A 100 9.63 -24.86 3.78
CA ALA A 100 9.29 -23.55 4.34
C ALA A 100 8.35 -23.66 5.55
N ILE A 101 7.56 -24.72 5.63
CA ILE A 101 6.60 -24.97 6.71
C ILE A 101 6.72 -26.41 7.18
N VAL A 102 6.65 -26.61 8.49
CA VAL A 102 6.45 -27.92 9.12
C VAL A 102 5.01 -27.99 9.62
N SER A 103 4.30 -29.04 9.20
CA SER A 103 2.95 -29.33 9.69
C SER A 103 3.03 -30.44 10.72
N SER A 104 2.41 -30.21 11.89
CA SER A 104 2.23 -31.23 12.90
C SER A 104 0.81 -31.77 12.82
N HIS A 105 0.68 -33.08 12.64
CA HIS A 105 -0.61 -33.76 12.65
C HIS A 105 -1.06 -33.94 14.10
N GLY A 106 -1.61 -32.88 14.68
CA GLY A 106 -2.26 -32.93 15.99
C GLY A 106 -3.62 -33.61 15.86
N GLY A 107 -3.88 -34.63 16.69
CA GLY A 107 -5.13 -35.41 16.74
C GLY A 107 -6.37 -34.55 17.09
N ALA A 108 -7.14 -34.92 18.11
CA ALA A 108 -8.48 -34.35 18.38
C ALA A 108 -8.59 -32.80 18.45
N SER A 109 -7.48 -32.06 18.56
CA SER A 109 -7.44 -30.59 18.62
C SER A 109 -7.03 -29.88 17.32
N GLY A 110 -6.82 -30.61 16.21
CA GLY A 110 -6.48 -30.03 14.91
C GLY A 110 -4.97 -29.86 14.68
N GLY A 111 -4.56 -30.02 13.41
CA GLY A 111 -3.16 -29.92 13.01
C GLY A 111 -2.64 -28.48 13.06
N THR A 112 -1.47 -28.29 13.65
CA THR A 112 -0.76 -27.01 13.66
C THR A 112 0.21 -26.93 12.49
N SER A 113 0.52 -25.71 12.05
CA SER A 113 1.50 -25.50 10.98
C SER A 113 2.39 -24.33 11.36
N GLN A 114 3.69 -24.59 11.44
CA GLN A 114 4.67 -23.61 11.86
C GLN A 114 5.63 -23.32 10.71
N LEU A 115 5.98 -22.04 10.57
CA LEU A 115 6.95 -21.60 9.60
C LEU A 115 8.36 -22.02 10.06
N THR A 116 9.18 -22.50 9.13
CA THR A 116 10.59 -22.82 9.42
C THR A 116 11.44 -21.56 9.30
N GLU A 117 12.70 -21.66 9.75
CA GLU A 117 13.68 -20.60 9.54
C GLU A 117 13.85 -20.26 8.05
N VAL A 118 13.82 -21.27 7.17
CA VAL A 118 13.87 -21.08 5.71
C VAL A 118 12.64 -20.33 5.22
N GLY A 119 11.46 -20.66 5.74
CA GLY A 119 10.22 -19.93 5.42
C GLY A 119 10.29 -18.45 5.81
N GLU A 120 10.81 -18.14 7.01
CA GLU A 120 11.00 -16.76 7.47
C GLU A 120 12.03 -16.01 6.61
N GLN A 121 13.14 -16.65 6.25
CA GLN A 121 14.15 -16.07 5.37
C GLN A 121 13.58 -15.74 3.98
N VAL A 122 12.73 -16.62 3.42
CA VAL A 122 12.06 -16.37 2.14
C VAL A 122 11.16 -15.13 2.21
N ILE A 123 10.37 -14.98 3.29
CA ILE A 123 9.52 -13.80 3.49
C ILE A 123 10.40 -12.54 3.58
N ALA A 124 11.42 -12.57 4.44
CA ALA A 124 12.28 -11.43 4.70
C ALA A 124 12.99 -10.96 3.42
N LEU A 125 13.62 -11.88 2.68
CA LEU A 125 14.31 -11.57 1.43
C LEU A 125 13.34 -11.03 0.37
N TYR A 126 12.15 -11.63 0.23
CA TYR A 126 11.16 -11.15 -0.72
C TYR A 126 10.74 -9.71 -0.46
N ARG A 127 10.43 -9.37 0.81
CA ARG A 127 10.02 -8.02 1.22
C ARG A 127 11.15 -7.01 1.07
N GLN A 128 12.38 -7.41 1.40
CA GLN A 128 13.55 -6.56 1.22
C GLN A 128 13.77 -6.22 -0.25
N ILE A 129 13.69 -7.21 -1.14
CA ILE A 129 13.82 -7.00 -2.60
C ILE A 129 12.70 -6.10 -3.11
N GLU A 130 11.45 -6.32 -2.67
CA GLU A 130 10.30 -5.50 -3.06
C GLU A 130 10.50 -4.02 -2.66
N GLN A 131 10.96 -3.78 -1.44
CA GLN A 131 11.25 -2.44 -0.94
C GLN A 131 12.41 -1.78 -1.71
N GLN A 132 13.50 -2.51 -1.93
CA GLN A 132 14.67 -2.01 -2.67
C GLN A 132 14.32 -1.70 -4.12
N ALA A 133 13.58 -2.58 -4.80
CA ALA A 133 13.12 -2.35 -6.17
C ALA A 133 12.20 -1.12 -6.25
N SER A 134 11.30 -0.95 -5.29
CA SER A 134 10.46 0.25 -5.23
C SER A 134 11.24 1.53 -4.99
N ALA A 135 12.30 1.48 -4.18
CA ALA A 135 13.14 2.64 -3.88
C ALA A 135 14.05 3.00 -5.07
N ALA A 136 14.65 2.00 -5.70
CA ALA A 136 15.59 2.19 -6.81
C ALA A 136 14.95 2.80 -8.05
N ASN A 137 13.66 2.53 -8.29
CA ASN A 137 12.96 2.95 -9.50
C ASN A 137 12.01 4.16 -9.28
N GLN A 138 12.18 4.92 -8.19
CA GLN A 138 11.27 6.04 -7.87
C GLN A 138 11.22 7.10 -8.98
N LYS A 139 12.36 7.39 -9.62
CA LYS A 139 12.47 8.40 -10.66
C LYS A 139 11.68 7.99 -11.90
N GLU A 140 11.95 6.80 -12.43
CA GLU A 140 11.26 6.22 -13.59
C GLU A 140 9.77 6.03 -13.31
N LEU A 141 9.44 5.61 -12.08
CA LEU A 141 8.05 5.49 -11.64
C LEU A 141 7.35 6.85 -11.69
N SER A 142 7.96 7.92 -11.17
CA SER A 142 7.36 9.26 -11.21
C SER A 142 7.10 9.76 -12.64
N GLN A 143 8.02 9.48 -13.56
CA GLN A 143 7.85 9.79 -14.98
C GLN A 143 6.70 9.00 -15.60
N LEU A 144 6.64 7.69 -15.33
CA LEU A 144 5.56 6.82 -15.80
C LEU A 144 4.20 7.28 -15.27
N LEU A 145 4.11 7.63 -13.99
CA LEU A 145 2.87 8.12 -13.38
C LEU A 145 2.42 9.45 -13.98
N GLY A 146 3.36 10.32 -14.38
CA GLY A 146 3.08 11.57 -15.08
C GLY A 146 2.48 11.40 -16.49
N LEU A 147 2.53 10.20 -17.07
CA LEU A 147 1.91 9.88 -18.37
C LEU A 147 0.45 9.45 -18.25
N LEU A 148 -0.06 9.20 -17.03
CA LEU A 148 -1.43 8.75 -16.79
C LEU A 148 -2.41 9.96 -16.82
N LYS A 149 -3.64 9.74 -17.32
CA LYS A 149 -4.70 10.76 -17.52
C LYS A 149 -5.84 10.69 -16.51
#